data_AF-A0A383D673-F1
#
_entry.id   AF-A0A383D673-F1
#
_cell.length_a   1.000
_cell.length_b   1.000
_cell.length_c   1.000
_cell.angle_alpha   90.00
_cell.angle_beta   90.00
_cell.angle_gamma   90.00
#
_symmetry.space_group_name_H-M   'P 1'
#
loop_
_entity.id
_entity.type
_entity.pdbx_description
1 polymer ?
#
loop_
_entity_poly.entity_id
_entity_poly.type
_entity_poly.pdbx_seq_one_letter_code
_entity_poly.pdbx_strand_id
1 'polypeptide(L)'
;GVRILTFSLGFGRRIWGFRRGGTDYQVCLIPLGGYVSFGGHDPSERSSDPSEFPNRPRWQRVLVLLAGPAANVVLAIVLVAVVFMTGFAVRDVKDLPAVVGAVGSASAGETAGLVAGDLVVEIEGEAVTNWQEVIFSVITSPAHALTMEVEGLDGASRNVTLVPDTLERDQIGEAGIYPLVIVGEVVADGAAEAAGVQVDDAILAVDGVAVESFGHLREQVVDRAGQELDVLLLRGR
;
A
#
# COMPACT_ATOMS: atom_id res chain seq x y z
N GLY A 1 27.11 -20.27 -31.23
CA GLY A 1 26.65 -19.13 -30.39
C GLY A 1 27.33 -17.86 -30.87
N VAL A 2 26.77 -16.68 -30.55
CA VAL A 2 27.42 -15.39 -30.82
C VAL A 2 28.66 -15.26 -29.93
N ARG A 3 29.79 -14.78 -30.48
CA ARG A 3 31.00 -14.55 -29.70
C ARG A 3 30.79 -13.36 -28.76
N ILE A 4 30.82 -13.63 -27.46
CA ILE A 4 30.73 -12.62 -26.39
C ILE A 4 32.15 -12.28 -25.95
N LEU A 5 32.45 -10.98 -25.91
CA LEU A 5 33.74 -10.47 -25.44
C LEU A 5 33.70 -10.18 -23.95
N THR A 6 32.64 -9.50 -23.50
CA THR A 6 32.46 -9.12 -22.09
C THR A 6 31.00 -9.27 -21.69
N PHE A 7 30.77 -9.88 -20.54
CA PHE A 7 29.50 -9.86 -19.83
C PHE A 7 29.70 -9.09 -18.52
N SER A 8 29.10 -7.91 -18.41
CA SER A 8 29.27 -7.03 -17.26
C SER A 8 27.97 -6.91 -16.48
N LEU A 9 28.02 -7.21 -15.19
CA LEU A 9 26.98 -6.86 -14.23
C LEU A 9 27.40 -5.57 -13.52
N GLY A 10 26.66 -4.49 -13.79
CA GLY A 10 26.96 -3.16 -13.30
C GLY A 10 27.93 -2.35 -14.17
N PHE A 11 28.19 -1.12 -13.71
CA PHE A 11 29.05 -0.12 -14.33
C PHE A 11 30.18 0.35 -13.40
N GLY A 12 31.19 0.99 -13.98
CA GLY A 12 32.30 1.60 -13.26
C GLY A 12 33.40 0.60 -12.91
N ARG A 13 34.05 0.79 -11.75
CA ARG A 13 35.22 0.01 -11.36
C ARG A 13 34.84 -1.47 -11.16
N ARG A 14 35.57 -2.37 -11.81
CA ARG A 14 35.45 -3.82 -11.60
C ARG A 14 35.77 -4.16 -10.14
N ILE A 15 34.85 -4.85 -9.47
CA ILE A 15 35.07 -5.41 -8.13
C ILE A 15 35.62 -6.83 -8.27
N TRP A 16 35.02 -7.63 -9.16
CA TRP A 16 35.37 -9.04 -9.32
C TRP A 16 35.07 -9.54 -10.73
N GLY A 17 35.68 -10.65 -11.14
CA GLY A 17 35.32 -11.33 -12.38
C GLY A 17 36.28 -12.44 -12.78
N PHE A 18 35.93 -13.20 -13.82
CA PHE A 18 36.72 -14.31 -14.34
C PHE A 18 36.55 -14.45 -15.86
N ARG A 19 37.52 -15.09 -16.52
CA ARG A 19 37.48 -15.35 -17.96
C ARG A 19 37.12 -16.80 -18.22
N ARG A 20 36.11 -17.06 -19.05
CA ARG A 20 35.71 -18.42 -19.45
C ARG A 20 35.30 -18.46 -20.91
N GLY A 21 35.92 -19.36 -21.69
CA GLY A 21 35.55 -19.60 -23.09
C GLY A 21 35.72 -18.39 -24.02
N GLY A 22 36.68 -17.50 -23.72
CA GLY A 22 36.91 -16.26 -24.48
C GLY A 22 36.09 -15.05 -24.00
N THR A 23 35.10 -15.27 -23.14
CA THR A 23 34.28 -14.22 -22.53
C THR A 23 34.88 -13.77 -21.20
N ASP A 24 34.98 -12.46 -20.98
CA ASP A 24 35.29 -11.88 -19.66
C ASP A 24 33.99 -11.58 -18.90
N TYR A 25 33.77 -12.27 -17.79
CA TYR A 25 32.64 -12.06 -16.89
C TYR A 25 33.09 -11.14 -15.75
N GLN A 26 32.41 -10.02 -15.56
CA GLN A 26 32.78 -9.03 -14.54
C GLN A 26 31.57 -8.52 -13.76
N VAL A 27 31.82 -8.17 -12.50
CA VAL A 27 30.91 -7.47 -11.60
C VAL A 27 31.54 -6.14 -11.22
N CYS A 28 30.82 -5.05 -11.40
CA CYS A 28 31.29 -3.69 -11.20
C CYS A 28 30.61 -3.03 -9.99
N LEU A 29 31.22 -1.94 -9.51
CA LEU A 29 30.83 -1.25 -8.28
C LEU A 29 29.38 -0.75 -8.27
N ILE A 30 28.89 -0.27 -9.40
CA ILE A 30 27.53 0.27 -9.50
C ILE A 30 26.64 -0.83 -10.07
N PRO A 31 25.72 -1.43 -9.30
CA PRO A 31 24.92 -2.59 -9.74
C PRO A 31 23.73 -2.20 -10.64
N LEU A 32 23.60 -0.92 -10.99
CA LEU A 32 22.49 -0.41 -11.80
C LEU A 32 22.69 -0.76 -13.28
N GLY A 33 22.30 -1.97 -13.69
CA GLY A 33 22.31 -2.41 -15.08
C GLY A 33 23.48 -3.34 -15.41
N GLY A 34 23.81 -3.44 -16.70
CA GLY A 34 24.86 -4.32 -17.21
C GLY A 34 24.89 -4.25 -18.73
N TYR A 35 25.97 -4.74 -19.34
CA TYR A 35 26.08 -4.78 -20.78
C TYR A 35 26.76 -6.06 -21.24
N VAL A 36 26.43 -6.45 -22.46
CA VAL A 36 27.08 -7.56 -23.14
C VAL A 36 27.73 -7.02 -24.39
N SER A 37 29.05 -7.15 -24.46
CA SER A 37 29.84 -6.80 -25.64
C SER A 37 30.02 -8.04 -26.51
N PHE A 38 29.73 -7.93 -27.80
CA PHE A 38 29.82 -9.02 -28.78
C PHE A 38 30.81 -8.67 -29.88
N GLY A 39 31.42 -9.69 -30.50
CA GLY A 39 32.34 -9.50 -31.63
C GLY A 39 31.62 -8.96 -32.88
N GLY A 40 32.28 -8.05 -33.62
CA GLY A 40 31.76 -7.42 -34.84
C GLY A 40 30.84 -6.23 -34.61
N HIS A 41 30.94 -5.55 -33.44
CA HIS A 41 30.21 -4.31 -33.17
C HIS A 41 30.84 -3.07 -33.82
N ASP A 42 32.14 -3.13 -34.14
CA ASP A 42 32.84 -2.08 -34.88
C ASP A 42 32.59 -2.26 -36.40
N PRO A 43 31.93 -1.29 -37.08
CA PRO A 43 31.63 -1.39 -38.51
C PRO A 43 32.86 -1.45 -39.41
N SER A 44 34.03 -1.04 -38.90
CA SER A 44 35.29 -0.99 -39.63
C SER A 44 36.01 -2.34 -39.70
N GLU A 45 35.71 -3.26 -38.77
CA GLU A 45 36.24 -4.63 -38.75
C GLU A 45 35.26 -5.59 -39.43
N ARG A 46 35.27 -5.64 -40.76
CA ARG A 46 34.50 -6.66 -41.51
C ARG A 46 35.25 -8.00 -41.49
N SER A 47 34.72 -8.96 -40.74
CA SER A 47 35.21 -10.33 -40.70
C SER A 47 34.13 -11.31 -41.19
N SER A 48 34.58 -12.40 -41.81
CA SER A 48 33.72 -13.47 -42.34
C SER A 48 33.41 -14.56 -41.31
N ASP A 49 33.85 -14.38 -40.06
CA ASP A 49 33.64 -15.35 -38.99
C ASP A 49 32.14 -15.52 -38.68
N PRO A 50 31.55 -16.73 -38.83
CA PRO A 50 30.17 -17.03 -38.47
C PRO A 50 29.85 -16.84 -36.97
N SER A 51 30.87 -16.67 -36.13
CA SER A 51 30.73 -16.40 -34.70
C SER A 51 30.37 -14.94 -34.38
N GLU A 52 30.61 -14.01 -35.32
CA GLU A 52 30.34 -12.58 -35.14
C GLU A 52 28.87 -12.23 -35.27
N PHE A 53 28.45 -11.22 -34.51
CA PHE A 53 27.05 -10.80 -34.44
C PHE A 53 26.43 -10.46 -35.81
N PRO A 54 27.09 -9.70 -36.72
CA PRO A 54 26.51 -9.36 -38.02
C PRO A 54 26.24 -10.56 -38.93
N ASN A 55 27.05 -11.61 -38.81
CA ASN A 55 27.00 -12.81 -39.66
C ASN A 55 25.94 -13.83 -39.19
N ARG A 56 25.17 -13.50 -38.13
CA ARG A 56 24.16 -14.37 -37.54
C ARG A 56 22.79 -14.23 -38.22
N PRO A 57 22.00 -15.33 -38.24
CA PRO A 57 20.60 -15.28 -38.66
C PRO A 57 19.85 -14.15 -37.94
N ARG A 58 18.98 -13.43 -38.68
CA ARG A 58 18.30 -12.21 -38.19
C ARG A 58 17.56 -12.44 -36.86
N TRP A 59 16.94 -13.59 -36.67
CA TRP A 59 16.24 -13.93 -35.43
C TRP A 59 17.16 -14.04 -34.21
N GLN A 60 18.40 -14.55 -34.37
CA GLN A 60 19.39 -14.63 -33.28
C GLN A 60 19.84 -13.23 -32.85
N ARG A 61 19.99 -12.32 -33.81
CA ARG A 61 20.32 -10.92 -33.53
C ARG A 61 19.20 -10.22 -32.76
N VAL A 62 17.95 -10.45 -33.16
CA VAL A 62 16.77 -9.90 -32.46
C VAL A 62 16.73 -10.39 -31.01
N LEU A 63 16.91 -11.70 -30.76
CA LEU A 63 16.94 -12.24 -29.39
C LEU A 63 18.03 -11.60 -28.52
N VAL A 64 19.22 -11.38 -29.10
CA VAL A 64 20.34 -10.73 -28.40
C VAL A 64 20.06 -9.26 -28.11
N LEU A 65 19.45 -8.53 -29.05
CA LEU A 65 19.05 -7.13 -28.87
C LEU A 65 17.95 -6.99 -27.81
N LEU A 66 17.02 -7.95 -27.74
CA LEU A 66 15.95 -7.96 -26.74
C LEU A 66 16.43 -8.34 -25.33
N ALA A 67 17.61 -8.94 -25.19
CA ALA A 67 18.13 -9.36 -23.89
C ALA A 67 18.32 -8.17 -22.93
N GLY A 68 18.71 -6.99 -23.45
CA GLY A 68 18.85 -5.76 -22.64
C GLY A 68 17.52 -5.31 -22.03
N PRO A 69 16.50 -4.97 -22.83
CA PRO A 69 15.18 -4.62 -22.33
C PRO A 69 14.55 -5.70 -21.44
N ALA A 70 14.71 -6.99 -21.79
CA ALA A 70 14.21 -8.10 -20.98
C ALA A 70 14.86 -8.13 -19.59
N ALA A 71 16.18 -7.90 -19.49
CA ALA A 71 16.87 -7.83 -18.21
C ALA A 71 16.35 -6.69 -17.32
N ASN A 72 15.96 -5.55 -17.91
CA ASN A 72 15.35 -4.44 -17.17
C ASN A 72 13.95 -4.81 -16.63
N VAL A 73 13.14 -5.53 -17.40
CA VAL A 73 11.84 -6.04 -16.93
C VAL A 73 12.03 -7.03 -15.79
N VAL A 74 12.98 -7.96 -15.92
CA VAL A 74 13.30 -8.91 -14.84
C VAL A 74 13.78 -8.18 -13.59
N LEU A 75 14.66 -7.18 -13.73
CA LEU A 75 15.12 -6.38 -12.61
C LEU A 75 13.96 -5.65 -11.93
N ALA A 76 13.05 -5.04 -12.69
CA ALA A 76 11.86 -4.39 -12.14
C ALA A 76 10.98 -5.36 -11.34
N ILE A 77 10.72 -6.55 -11.88
CA ILE A 77 9.95 -7.60 -11.17
C ILE A 77 10.66 -7.99 -9.87
N VAL A 78 11.98 -8.18 -9.90
CA VAL A 78 12.75 -8.55 -8.69
C VAL A 78 12.73 -7.43 -7.67
N LEU A 79 12.93 -6.17 -8.07
CA LEU A 79 12.88 -5.03 -7.16
C LEU A 79 11.51 -4.89 -6.51
N VAL A 80 10.44 -4.98 -7.30
CA VAL A 80 9.07 -4.97 -6.78
C VAL A 80 8.85 -6.17 -5.84
N ALA A 81 9.25 -7.38 -6.24
CA ALA A 81 9.12 -8.56 -5.39
C ALA A 81 9.86 -8.41 -4.06
N VAL A 82 11.08 -7.85 -4.05
CA VAL A 82 11.83 -7.57 -2.81
C VAL A 82 11.09 -6.55 -1.94
N VAL A 83 10.62 -5.45 -2.52
CA VAL A 83 9.82 -4.42 -1.83
C VAL A 83 8.58 -5.03 -1.16
N PHE A 84 7.88 -5.93 -1.85
CA PHE A 84 6.73 -6.65 -1.28
C PHE A 84 7.13 -7.73 -0.25
N MET A 85 8.26 -8.42 -0.44
CA MET A 85 8.78 -9.42 0.52
C MET A 85 9.32 -8.80 1.81
N THR A 86 9.88 -7.58 1.75
CA THR A 86 10.35 -6.87 2.94
C THR A 86 9.21 -6.40 3.84
N GLY A 87 7.99 -6.36 3.31
CA GLY A 87 6.79 -5.96 4.04
C GLY A 87 6.73 -4.44 4.22
N PHE A 88 5.69 -3.82 3.69
CA PHE A 88 5.18 -2.58 4.25
C PHE A 88 3.99 -2.98 5.10
N ALA A 89 4.01 -2.64 6.39
CA ALA A 89 2.85 -2.83 7.27
C ALA A 89 1.78 -1.79 6.89
N VAL A 90 1.19 -1.94 5.70
CA VAL A 90 -0.02 -1.25 5.34
C VAL A 90 -1.13 -2.04 6.02
N ARG A 91 -1.66 -1.54 7.12
CA ARG A 91 -2.89 -2.10 7.68
C ARG A 91 -3.96 -1.93 6.62
N ASP A 92 -4.37 -3.04 6.03
CA ASP A 92 -5.46 -3.01 5.06
C ASP A 92 -6.76 -2.76 5.81
N VAL A 93 -7.80 -2.29 5.11
CA VAL A 93 -9.14 -2.08 5.69
C VAL A 93 -9.67 -3.36 6.37
N LYS A 94 -9.19 -4.54 5.94
CA LYS A 94 -9.51 -5.87 6.50
C LYS A 94 -8.96 -6.09 7.91
N ASP A 95 -7.90 -5.38 8.28
CA ASP A 95 -7.23 -5.54 9.58
C ASP A 95 -7.80 -4.57 10.63
N LEU A 96 -8.73 -3.70 10.23
CA LEU A 96 -9.38 -2.75 11.14
C LEU A 96 -10.49 -3.46 11.91
N PRO A 97 -10.57 -3.27 13.24
CA PRO A 97 -11.66 -3.83 14.03
C PRO A 97 -12.99 -3.22 13.58
N ALA A 98 -14.09 -3.90 13.87
CA ALA A 98 -15.45 -3.46 13.55
C ALA A 98 -15.92 -2.28 14.43
N VAL A 99 -15.03 -1.32 14.73
CA VAL A 99 -15.29 -0.18 15.59
C VAL A 99 -15.56 1.06 14.76
N VAL A 100 -16.66 1.75 15.07
CA VAL A 100 -17.02 3.05 14.48
C VAL A 100 -16.03 4.10 15.00
N GLY A 101 -15.22 4.67 14.11
CA GLY A 101 -14.27 5.73 14.46
C GLY A 101 -14.88 7.11 14.46
N ALA A 102 -15.75 7.39 13.50
CA ALA A 102 -16.50 8.63 13.43
C ALA A 102 -17.88 8.41 12.80
N VAL A 103 -18.78 9.33 13.11
CA VAL A 103 -20.13 9.39 12.53
C VAL A 103 -20.32 10.80 11.98
N GLY A 104 -20.56 10.88 10.67
CA GLY A 104 -20.77 12.14 9.98
C GLY A 104 -22.11 12.77 10.38
N SER A 105 -22.15 14.10 10.40
CA SER A 105 -23.37 14.84 10.72
C SER A 105 -24.44 14.67 9.62
N ALA A 106 -25.71 14.64 10.03
CA ALA A 106 -26.86 14.43 9.15
C ALA A 106 -26.79 13.12 8.34
N SER A 107 -26.12 12.09 8.88
CA SER A 107 -25.99 10.78 8.25
C SER A 107 -27.02 9.78 8.75
N ALA A 108 -27.21 8.69 8.01
CA ALA A 108 -27.98 7.54 8.48
C ALA A 108 -27.41 6.93 9.77
N GLY A 109 -26.08 6.90 9.93
CA GLY A 109 -25.40 6.44 11.15
C GLY A 109 -25.75 7.28 12.37
N GLU A 110 -25.76 8.61 12.23
CA GLU A 110 -26.19 9.53 13.28
C GLU A 110 -27.67 9.32 13.62
N THR A 111 -28.52 9.20 12.60
CA THR A 111 -29.97 8.96 12.77
C THR A 111 -30.25 7.64 13.49
N ALA A 112 -29.42 6.62 13.23
CA ALA A 112 -29.50 5.33 13.90
C ALA A 112 -29.01 5.36 15.35
N GLY A 113 -28.33 6.44 15.78
CA GLY A 113 -27.78 6.56 17.13
C GLY A 113 -26.46 5.81 17.33
N LEU A 114 -25.70 5.60 16.25
CA LEU A 114 -24.32 5.16 16.33
C LEU A 114 -23.44 6.29 16.85
N VAL A 115 -22.42 5.95 17.61
CA VAL A 115 -21.48 6.89 18.22
C VAL A 115 -20.05 6.39 18.00
N ALA A 116 -19.11 7.33 17.89
CA ALA A 116 -17.69 7.02 17.85
C ALA A 116 -17.29 6.15 19.05
N GLY A 117 -16.56 5.09 18.77
CA GLY A 117 -16.16 4.07 19.71
C GLY A 117 -17.07 2.84 19.72
N ASP A 118 -18.28 2.85 19.16
CA ASP A 118 -19.14 1.65 19.14
C ASP A 118 -18.45 0.48 18.42
N LEU A 119 -18.42 -0.69 19.07
CA LEU A 119 -18.00 -1.94 18.44
C LEU A 119 -19.23 -2.62 17.82
N VAL A 120 -19.24 -2.81 16.51
CA VAL A 120 -20.26 -3.60 15.82
C VAL A 120 -19.95 -5.07 16.02
N VAL A 121 -20.83 -5.77 16.74
CA VAL A 121 -20.67 -7.18 17.11
C VAL A 121 -21.38 -8.09 16.10
N GLU A 122 -22.55 -7.65 15.63
CA GLU A 122 -23.43 -8.44 14.76
C GLU A 122 -24.17 -7.54 13.76
N ILE A 123 -24.40 -8.05 12.55
CA ILE A 123 -25.28 -7.45 11.56
C ILE A 123 -26.21 -8.54 11.02
N GLU A 124 -27.53 -8.33 11.08
CA GLU A 124 -28.55 -9.25 10.54
C GLU A 124 -28.45 -10.70 11.08
N GLY A 125 -28.06 -10.90 12.35
CA GLY A 125 -27.90 -12.24 12.91
C GLY A 125 -26.52 -12.86 12.71
N GLU A 126 -25.64 -12.20 11.94
CA GLU A 126 -24.31 -12.71 11.60
C GLU A 126 -23.22 -11.91 12.31
N ALA A 127 -22.32 -12.62 13.00
CA ALA A 127 -21.23 -12.00 13.73
C ALA A 127 -20.24 -11.29 12.79
N VAL A 128 -19.81 -10.09 13.17
CA VAL A 128 -18.89 -9.27 12.39
C VAL A 128 -17.57 -9.09 13.16
N THR A 129 -16.46 -9.25 12.46
CA THR A 129 -15.12 -9.29 13.06
C THR A 129 -14.22 -8.12 12.66
N ASN A 130 -14.52 -7.49 11.53
CA ASN A 130 -13.68 -6.43 10.95
C ASN A 130 -14.54 -5.37 10.27
N TRP A 131 -13.93 -4.21 10.03
CA TRP A 131 -14.59 -3.08 9.38
C TRP A 131 -15.04 -3.37 7.95
N GLN A 132 -14.33 -4.24 7.22
CA GLN A 132 -14.69 -4.58 5.84
C GLN A 132 -16.07 -5.25 5.76
N GLU A 133 -16.39 -6.13 6.70
CA GLU A 133 -17.70 -6.76 6.81
C GLU A 133 -18.81 -5.74 7.13
N VAL A 134 -18.54 -4.78 8.02
CA VAL A 134 -19.47 -3.68 8.32
C VAL A 134 -19.78 -2.87 7.06
N ILE A 135 -18.74 -2.36 6.38
CA ILE A 135 -18.92 -1.48 5.23
C ILE A 135 -19.51 -2.23 4.03
N PHE A 136 -19.20 -3.51 3.85
CA PHE A 136 -19.80 -4.33 2.82
C PHE A 136 -21.32 -4.47 3.02
N SER A 137 -21.75 -4.81 4.24
CA SER A 137 -23.17 -4.91 4.59
C SER A 137 -23.93 -3.61 4.34
N VAL A 138 -23.32 -2.46 4.67
CA VAL A 138 -23.89 -1.13 4.40
C VAL A 138 -24.03 -0.88 2.89
N ILE A 139 -22.94 -1.02 2.13
CA ILE A 139 -22.90 -0.71 0.71
C ILE A 139 -23.89 -1.58 -0.09
N THR A 140 -24.07 -2.84 0.30
CA THR A 140 -24.98 -3.76 -0.40
C THR A 140 -26.45 -3.64 0.01
N SER A 141 -26.78 -2.75 0.95
CA SER A 141 -28.13 -2.62 1.53
C SER A 141 -28.71 -1.21 1.41
N PRO A 142 -28.69 -0.58 0.22
CA PRO A 142 -29.21 0.77 0.02
C PRO A 142 -30.71 0.84 0.36
N ALA A 143 -31.13 1.80 1.18
CA ALA A 143 -32.53 2.00 1.58
C ALA A 143 -33.21 0.78 2.27
N HIS A 144 -32.43 -0.21 2.71
CA HIS A 144 -32.92 -1.36 3.46
C HIS A 144 -32.44 -1.27 4.91
N ALA A 145 -33.34 -1.52 5.85
CA ALA A 145 -32.99 -1.50 7.26
C ALA A 145 -32.05 -2.68 7.59
N LEU A 146 -30.95 -2.36 8.27
CA LEU A 146 -29.98 -3.28 8.84
C LEU A 146 -30.10 -3.23 10.36
N THR A 147 -30.35 -4.38 10.98
CA THR A 147 -30.31 -4.57 12.43
C THR A 147 -28.87 -4.89 12.82
N MET A 148 -28.31 -4.07 13.69
CA MET A 148 -26.94 -4.20 14.18
C MET A 148 -26.96 -4.35 15.70
N GLU A 149 -26.18 -5.27 16.25
CA GLU A 149 -25.83 -5.25 17.67
C GLU A 149 -24.51 -4.49 17.82
N VAL A 150 -24.52 -3.45 18.66
CA VAL A 150 -23.33 -2.66 18.95
C VAL A 150 -23.06 -2.61 20.45
N GLU A 151 -21.78 -2.66 20.82
CA GLU A 151 -21.30 -2.50 22.18
C GLU A 151 -20.72 -1.10 22.35
N GLY A 152 -21.24 -0.34 23.32
CA GLY A 152 -20.76 1.00 23.66
C GLY A 152 -19.41 1.00 24.39
N LEU A 153 -18.82 2.18 24.64
CA LEU A 153 -17.58 2.31 25.45
C LEU A 153 -17.75 1.89 26.92
N ASP A 154 -18.99 1.83 27.40
CA ASP A 154 -19.36 1.31 28.72
C ASP A 154 -19.49 -0.22 28.76
N GLY A 155 -19.33 -0.90 27.62
CA GLY A 155 -19.50 -2.34 27.48
C GLY A 155 -20.97 -2.79 27.39
N ALA A 156 -21.92 -1.85 27.27
CA ALA A 156 -23.32 -2.20 27.13
C ALA A 156 -23.67 -2.52 25.67
N SER A 157 -24.26 -3.69 25.42
CA SER A 157 -24.86 -4.03 24.13
C SER A 157 -26.18 -3.29 23.91
N ARG A 158 -26.40 -2.82 22.68
CA ARG A 158 -27.68 -2.28 22.23
C ARG A 158 -27.93 -2.63 20.77
N ASN A 159 -29.20 -2.85 20.44
CA ASN A 159 -29.63 -3.02 19.05
C ASN A 159 -29.89 -1.66 18.40
N VAL A 160 -29.36 -1.50 17.20
CA VAL A 160 -29.50 -0.31 16.38
C VAL A 160 -30.08 -0.72 15.03
N THR A 161 -31.02 0.08 14.51
CA THR A 161 -31.53 -0.11 13.15
C THR A 161 -30.95 0.99 12.27
N LEU A 162 -30.02 0.63 11.41
CA LEU A 162 -29.39 1.51 10.43
C LEU A 162 -30.12 1.40 9.09
N VAL A 163 -30.53 2.51 8.49
CA VAL A 163 -31.10 2.52 7.14
C VAL A 163 -30.16 3.32 6.24
N PRO A 164 -29.26 2.68 5.47
CA PRO A 164 -28.32 3.41 4.62
C PRO A 164 -29.05 4.25 3.58
N ASP A 165 -28.55 5.47 3.38
CA ASP A 165 -28.96 6.32 2.27
C ASP A 165 -28.52 5.70 0.94
N THR A 166 -29.16 6.11 -0.16
CA THR A 166 -28.81 5.63 -1.50
C THR A 166 -28.05 6.70 -2.26
N LEU A 167 -26.79 6.44 -2.59
CA LEU A 167 -26.05 7.26 -3.53
C LEU A 167 -26.62 7.06 -4.95
N GLU A 168 -27.26 8.11 -5.48
CA GLU A 168 -28.08 8.06 -6.70
C GLU A 168 -27.39 7.48 -7.94
N ARG A 169 -26.06 7.60 -8.05
CA ARG A 169 -25.33 7.15 -9.24
C ARG A 169 -25.13 5.64 -9.32
N ASP A 170 -24.93 4.98 -8.18
CA ASP A 170 -24.44 3.60 -8.15
C ASP A 170 -25.34 2.63 -7.35
N GLN A 171 -26.47 3.13 -6.81
CA GLN A 171 -27.35 2.36 -5.91
C GLN A 171 -26.57 1.68 -4.77
N ILE A 172 -25.58 2.39 -4.23
CA ILE A 172 -24.78 1.91 -3.10
C ILE A 172 -25.31 2.54 -1.82
N GLY A 173 -25.32 1.75 -0.76
CA GLY A 173 -25.66 2.22 0.57
C GLY A 173 -24.56 3.12 1.14
N GLU A 174 -24.96 4.25 1.72
CA GLU A 174 -24.08 5.16 2.46
C GLU A 174 -24.65 5.39 3.85
N ALA A 175 -23.82 5.22 4.88
CA ALA A 175 -24.25 5.40 6.27
C ALA A 175 -23.56 6.57 6.99
N GLY A 176 -22.58 7.22 6.36
CA GLY A 176 -21.77 8.26 7.02
C GLY A 176 -21.06 7.76 8.29
N ILE A 177 -20.71 6.48 8.36
CA ILE A 177 -19.87 5.91 9.42
C ILE A 177 -18.48 5.62 8.87
N TYR A 178 -17.46 5.90 9.67
CA TYR A 178 -16.06 5.82 9.25
C TYR A 178 -15.27 4.93 10.21
N PRO A 179 -14.26 4.20 9.71
CA PRO A 179 -13.41 3.37 10.56
C PRO A 179 -12.52 4.22 11.47
N LEU A 180 -11.92 3.56 12.47
CA LEU A 180 -10.86 4.16 13.27
C LEU A 180 -9.67 4.61 12.43
N VAL A 181 -9.13 5.80 12.73
CA VAL A 181 -7.83 6.25 12.25
C VAL A 181 -6.77 5.85 13.27
N ILE A 182 -6.06 4.75 12.98
CA ILE A 182 -5.11 4.13 13.91
C ILE A 182 -3.68 4.65 13.69
N VAL A 183 -3.00 4.95 14.79
CA VAL A 183 -1.59 5.33 14.81
C VAL A 183 -0.73 4.12 14.49
N GLY A 184 -0.12 4.14 13.31
CA GLY A 184 0.79 3.06 12.85
C GLY A 184 2.22 3.21 13.34
N GLU A 185 2.69 4.44 13.52
CA GLU A 185 4.06 4.75 13.95
C GLU A 185 4.06 6.06 14.76
N VAL A 186 4.92 6.12 15.77
CA VAL A 186 5.18 7.34 16.54
C VAL A 186 6.65 7.70 16.35
N VAL A 187 6.91 8.90 15.86
CA VAL A 187 8.26 9.41 15.61
C VAL A 187 8.91 9.80 16.94
N ALA A 188 10.12 9.29 17.18
CA ALA A 188 10.92 9.62 18.36
C ALA A 188 11.24 11.12 18.42
N ASP A 189 11.20 11.68 19.63
CA ASP A 189 11.35 13.10 19.95
C ASP A 189 10.29 13.99 19.26
N GLY A 190 9.19 13.39 18.80
CA GLY A 190 8.08 14.08 18.12
C GLY A 190 6.99 14.59 19.07
N ALA A 191 6.12 15.48 18.58
CA ALA A 191 5.00 16.03 19.35
C ALA A 191 4.01 14.95 19.83
N ALA A 192 3.74 13.95 18.99
CA ALA A 192 2.86 12.83 19.33
C ALA A 192 3.44 11.99 20.49
N GLU A 193 4.75 11.71 20.46
CA GLU A 193 5.42 10.99 21.57
C GLU A 193 5.38 11.81 22.86
N ALA A 194 5.68 13.12 22.77
CA ALA A 194 5.62 14.03 23.92
C ALA A 194 4.20 14.14 24.52
N ALA A 195 3.16 13.98 23.70
CA ALA A 195 1.76 13.94 24.12
C ALA A 195 1.32 12.56 24.66
N GLY A 196 2.18 11.54 24.60
CA GLY A 196 1.88 10.19 25.08
C GLY A 196 1.02 9.35 24.13
N VAL A 197 0.97 9.72 22.85
CA VAL A 197 0.36 8.91 21.78
C VAL A 197 1.20 7.65 21.60
N GLN A 198 0.53 6.52 21.46
CA GLN A 198 1.14 5.20 21.28
C GLN A 198 0.73 4.61 19.94
N VAL A 199 1.56 3.69 19.44
CA VAL A 199 1.14 2.79 18.36
C VAL A 199 -0.12 2.05 18.83
N ASP A 200 -1.07 1.84 17.91
CA ASP A 200 -2.40 1.27 18.16
C ASP A 200 -3.43 2.18 18.82
N ASP A 201 -3.08 3.41 19.19
CA ASP A 201 -4.11 4.40 19.53
C ASP A 201 -4.95 4.73 18.29
N ALA A 202 -6.26 4.89 18.47
CA ALA A 202 -7.14 5.43 17.46
C ALA A 202 -7.48 6.88 17.76
N ILE A 203 -7.37 7.75 16.77
CA ILE A 203 -7.70 9.17 16.87
C ILE A 203 -9.16 9.36 16.49
N LEU A 204 -9.99 9.74 17.47
CA LEU A 204 -11.43 9.94 17.27
C LEU A 204 -11.77 11.39 16.89
N ALA A 205 -11.08 12.36 17.49
CA ALA A 205 -11.33 13.78 17.26
C ALA A 205 -10.08 14.64 17.50
N VAL A 206 -10.01 15.80 16.86
CA VAL A 206 -9.05 16.86 17.14
C VAL A 206 -9.82 18.17 17.36
N ASP A 207 -9.54 18.85 18.48
CA ASP A 207 -10.23 20.07 18.93
C ASP A 207 -11.77 19.93 18.94
N GLY A 208 -12.25 18.74 19.30
CA GLY A 208 -13.67 18.39 19.33
C GLY A 208 -14.31 18.10 17.97
N VAL A 209 -13.54 18.16 16.87
CA VAL A 209 -14.01 17.80 15.52
C VAL A 209 -13.68 16.34 15.24
N ALA A 210 -14.68 15.55 14.85
CA ALA A 210 -14.49 14.14 14.55
C ALA A 210 -13.52 13.93 13.38
N VAL A 211 -12.69 12.89 13.48
CA VAL A 211 -11.72 12.52 12.47
C VAL A 211 -12.28 11.35 11.64
N GLU A 212 -12.78 11.69 10.45
CA GLU A 212 -13.45 10.73 9.55
C GLU A 212 -12.47 9.94 8.69
N SER A 213 -11.25 10.44 8.50
CA SER A 213 -10.22 9.77 7.71
C SER A 213 -8.83 10.32 8.02
N PHE A 214 -7.79 9.61 7.59
CA PHE A 214 -6.42 10.11 7.66
C PHE A 214 -6.23 11.42 6.87
N GLY A 215 -6.94 11.57 5.73
CA GLY A 215 -6.93 12.83 4.97
C GLY A 215 -7.50 13.99 5.79
N HIS A 216 -8.65 13.75 6.44
CA HIS A 216 -9.30 14.75 7.29
C HIS A 216 -8.43 15.10 8.52
N LEU A 217 -7.81 14.10 9.16
CA LEU A 217 -6.84 14.33 10.24
C LEU A 217 -5.69 15.23 9.79
N ARG A 218 -5.12 14.93 8.62
CA ARG A 218 -4.00 15.69 8.07
C ARG A 218 -4.38 17.15 7.84
N GLU A 219 -5.56 17.42 7.30
CA GLU A 219 -6.06 18.79 7.11
C GLU A 219 -6.20 19.54 8.44
N GLN A 220 -6.71 18.87 9.48
CA GLN A 220 -6.84 19.48 10.81
C GLN A 220 -5.50 19.78 11.49
N VAL A 221 -4.44 19.00 11.19
CA VAL A 221 -3.12 19.13 11.83
C VAL A 221 -2.15 20.02 11.04
N VAL A 222 -2.03 19.82 9.72
CA VAL A 222 -0.96 20.45 8.90
C VAL A 222 -1.10 21.97 8.85
N ASP A 223 -2.32 22.48 8.76
CA ASP A 223 -2.57 23.92 8.66
C ASP A 223 -2.41 24.66 10.01
N ARG A 224 -2.17 23.91 11.10
CA ARG A 224 -2.06 24.42 12.48
C ARG A 224 -0.67 24.22 13.09
N ALA A 225 0.36 24.16 12.26
CA ALA A 225 1.74 23.98 12.71
C ALA A 225 2.14 24.99 13.81
N GLY A 226 2.62 24.48 14.95
CA GLY A 226 3.04 25.27 16.10
C GLY A 226 1.92 25.68 17.07
N GLN A 227 0.68 25.23 16.84
CA GLN A 227 -0.44 25.39 17.78
C GLN A 227 -0.61 24.12 18.62
N GLU A 228 -1.10 24.29 19.85
CA GLU A 228 -1.54 23.16 20.68
C GLU A 228 -2.87 22.63 20.14
N LEU A 229 -3.02 21.31 20.13
CA LEU A 229 -4.21 20.61 19.64
C LEU A 229 -4.68 19.63 20.71
N ASP A 230 -5.98 19.63 20.98
CA ASP A 230 -6.62 18.65 21.86
C ASP A 230 -7.01 17.41 21.05
N VAL A 231 -6.37 16.27 21.33
CA VAL A 231 -6.63 15.02 20.58
C VAL A 231 -7.37 14.02 21.47
N LEU A 232 -8.53 13.57 21.00
CA LEU A 232 -9.28 12.49 21.64
C LEU A 232 -8.81 11.14 21.09
N LEU A 233 -8.29 10.30 22.00
CA LEU A 233 -7.76 8.98 21.67
C LEU A 233 -8.64 7.87 22.23
N LEU A 234 -8.71 6.76 21.51
CA LEU A 234 -9.24 5.48 21.96
C LEU A 234 -8.08 4.46 22.02
N ARG A 235 -7.90 3.83 23.18
CA ARG A 235 -6.80 2.88 23.43
C ARG A 235 -7.34 1.55 23.93
N GLY A 236 -6.87 0.45 23.32
CA GLY A 236 -7.11 -0.91 23.81
C GLY A 236 -8.53 -1.45 23.60
N ARG A 237 -9.22 -0.99 22.55
CA ARG A 237 -10.52 -1.53 22.13
C ARG A 237 -10.36 -2.53 20.99
#